data_AF-A0A0R2NS87-F1
#
_entry.id   AF-A0A0R2NS87-F1
#
_cell.length_a   1.000
_cell.length_b   1.000
_cell.length_c   1.000
_cell.angle_alpha   90.00
_cell.angle_beta   90.00
_cell.angle_gamma   90.00
#
_symmetry.space_group_name_H-M   'P 1'
#
loop_
_entity.id
_entity.type
_entity.pdbx_description
1 polymer ?
#
loop_
_entity_poly.entity_id
_entity_poly.type
_entity_poly.pdbx_seq_one_letter_code
_entity_poly.pdbx_strand_id
1 'polypeptide(L)'
;MPLTNNVIIKLNEITTMVEDKSKISEQEVEEIKIIFRELVKKNERYDLDEIEFWFENEGSWKIKESRVRITNLANYVQDKYQQTAHLRIISDDDCGC
;
A
#
# COMPACT_ATOMS: atom_id res chain seq x y z
N MET A 1 0.51 -9.41 -11.51
CA MET A 1 1.91 -9.28 -11.99
C MET A 1 2.82 -9.51 -10.79
N PRO A 2 3.99 -10.15 -10.92
CA PRO A 2 4.85 -10.39 -9.77
C PRO A 2 5.28 -9.07 -9.12
N LEU A 3 5.36 -9.05 -7.79
CA LEU A 3 5.79 -7.88 -7.04
C LEU A 3 7.22 -7.48 -7.41
N THR A 4 7.48 -6.17 -7.53
CA THR A 4 8.85 -5.68 -7.74
C THR A 4 9.67 -5.83 -6.46
N ASN A 5 10.99 -5.98 -6.59
CA ASN A 5 11.89 -6.08 -5.43
C ASN A 5 11.74 -4.88 -4.47
N ASN A 6 11.48 -3.68 -5.01
CA ASN A 6 11.24 -2.49 -4.20
C ASN A 6 9.98 -2.63 -3.34
N VAL A 7 8.90 -3.18 -3.89
CA VAL A 7 7.68 -3.47 -3.12
C VAL A 7 7.97 -4.50 -2.03
N ILE A 8 8.66 -5.60 -2.37
CA ILE A 8 9.01 -6.66 -1.39
C ILE A 8 9.83 -6.11 -0.22
N ILE A 9 10.81 -5.23 -0.48
CA ILE A 9 11.59 -4.57 0.59
C ILE A 9 10.68 -3.77 1.51
N LYS A 10 9.71 -3.04 0.97
CA LYS A 10 8.74 -2.28 1.76
C LYS A 10 7.76 -3.16 2.54
N LEU A 11 7.38 -4.33 2.01
CA LEU A 11 6.57 -5.30 2.75
C LEU A 11 7.34 -5.93 3.93
N ASN A 12 8.64 -6.18 3.76
CA ASN A 12 9.51 -6.60 4.85
C ASN A 12 9.62 -5.52 5.92
N GLU A 13 9.77 -4.25 5.53
CA GLU A 13 9.80 -3.11 6.46
C GLU A 13 8.53 -3.04 7.32
N ILE A 14 7.35 -3.21 6.70
CA ILE A 14 6.07 -3.34 7.44
C ILE A 14 6.11 -4.51 8.42
N THR A 15 6.63 -5.66 8.00
CA THR A 15 6.68 -6.89 8.81
C THR A 15 7.61 -6.76 10.02
N THR A 16 8.67 -5.95 9.91
CA THR A 16 9.60 -5.66 11.00
C THR A 16 9.12 -4.53 11.91
N MET A 17 8.34 -3.59 11.36
CA MET A 17 7.79 -2.46 12.11
C MET A 17 6.61 -2.89 12.99
N VAL A 18 5.77 -3.80 12.49
CA VAL A 18 4.59 -4.27 13.23
C VAL A 18 4.99 -5.32 14.25
N GLU A 19 4.99 -4.92 15.53
CA GLU A 19 5.34 -5.78 16.65
C GLU A 19 4.24 -6.81 16.93
N ASP A 20 2.98 -6.38 17.00
CA ASP A 20 1.81 -7.25 17.20
C ASP A 20 0.97 -7.40 15.94
N LYS A 21 1.27 -8.45 15.18
CA LYS A 21 0.56 -8.80 13.93
C LYS A 21 -0.89 -9.22 14.16
N SER A 22 -1.34 -9.39 15.41
CA SER A 22 -2.74 -9.65 15.70
C SER A 22 -3.60 -8.39 15.73
N LYS A 23 -2.99 -7.24 16.01
CA LYS A 23 -3.69 -5.95 16.14
C LYS A 23 -2.81 -4.82 15.64
N ILE A 24 -3.16 -4.31 14.46
CA ILE A 24 -2.51 -3.13 13.90
C ILE A 24 -3.07 -1.88 14.60
N SER A 25 -2.21 -1.20 15.35
CA SER A 25 -2.51 0.06 16.04
C SER A 25 -2.70 1.22 15.05
N GLU A 26 -3.29 2.32 15.51
CA GLU A 26 -3.51 3.49 14.65
C GLU A 26 -2.20 4.13 14.16
N GLN A 27 -1.15 4.08 14.98
CA GLN A 27 0.18 4.58 14.59
C GLN A 27 0.77 3.72 13.47
N GLU A 28 0.73 2.39 13.61
CA GLU A 28 1.19 1.47 12.56
C GLU A 28 0.37 1.62 11.29
N VAL A 29 -0.95 1.86 11.39
CA VAL A 29 -1.80 2.14 10.22
C VAL A 29 -1.30 3.36 9.44
N GLU A 30 -0.95 4.46 10.11
CA GLU A 30 -0.44 5.65 9.43
C GLU A 30 0.93 5.40 8.81
N GLU A 31 1.83 4.71 9.50
CA GLU A 31 3.14 4.34 8.94
C GLU A 31 3.02 3.43 7.71
N ILE A 32 2.14 2.42 7.76
CA ILE A 32 1.84 1.55 6.61
C ILE A 32 1.32 2.37 5.43
N LYS A 33 0.43 3.34 5.66
CA LYS A 33 -0.06 4.24 4.60
C LYS A 33 1.06 5.09 4.00
N ILE A 34 2.00 5.56 4.82
CA ILE A 34 3.16 6.33 4.36
C ILE A 34 4.02 5.46 3.43
N ILE A 35 4.31 4.22 3.82
CA ILE A 35 5.09 3.28 3.02
C ILE A 35 4.45 3.05 1.64
N PHE A 36 3.16 2.73 1.59
CA PHE A 36 2.44 2.57 0.32
C PHE A 36 2.39 3.87 -0.49
N ARG A 37 2.27 5.03 0.19
CA ARG A 37 2.26 6.32 -0.49
C ARG A 37 3.59 6.60 -1.19
N GLU A 38 4.71 6.23 -0.58
CA GLU A 38 6.02 6.36 -1.22
C GLU A 38 6.15 5.48 -2.45
N LEU A 39 5.62 4.25 -2.41
CA LEU A 39 5.61 3.33 -3.56
C LEU A 39 4.84 3.95 -4.74
N VAL A 40 3.59 4.37 -4.53
CA VAL A 40 2.78 4.95 -5.60
C VAL A 40 3.35 6.27 -6.13
N LYS A 41 3.99 7.08 -5.28
CA LYS A 41 4.70 8.31 -5.70
C LYS A 41 5.89 8.01 -6.60
N LYS A 42 6.59 6.89 -6.39
CA LYS A 42 7.68 6.41 -7.25
C LYS A 42 7.17 5.70 -8.52
N ASN A 43 5.86 5.73 -8.76
CA ASN A 43 5.20 5.06 -9.87
C ASN A 43 5.39 3.52 -9.83
N GLU A 44 5.67 2.96 -8.66
CA GLU A 44 5.69 1.52 -8.43
C GLU A 44 4.25 1.01 -8.42
N ARG A 45 3.99 0.01 -9.26
CA ARG A 45 2.69 -0.68 -9.30
C ARG A 45 2.79 -1.97 -8.53
N TYR A 46 1.84 -2.20 -7.65
CA TYR A 46 1.69 -3.45 -6.92
C TYR A 46 0.27 -3.98 -7.14
N ASP A 47 0.15 -5.30 -7.06
CA ASP A 47 -1.11 -6.01 -7.16
C ASP A 47 -1.56 -6.38 -5.75
N LEU A 48 -2.85 -6.15 -5.45
CA LEU A 48 -3.39 -6.35 -4.11
C LEU A 48 -3.44 -7.83 -3.72
N ASP A 49 -3.76 -8.70 -4.69
CA ASP A 49 -3.82 -10.14 -4.47
C ASP A 49 -2.41 -10.68 -4.17
N GLU A 50 -1.41 -10.16 -4.89
CA GLU A 50 0.00 -10.53 -4.66
C GLU A 50 0.53 -10.02 -3.31
N ILE A 51 0.08 -8.85 -2.84
CA ILE A 51 0.41 -8.36 -1.50
C ILE A 51 -0.17 -9.28 -0.43
N GLU A 52 -1.46 -9.64 -0.52
CA GLU A 52 -2.09 -10.54 0.44
C GLU A 52 -1.38 -11.91 0.44
N PHE A 53 -1.09 -12.44 -0.75
CA PHE A 53 -0.38 -13.71 -0.91
C PHE A 53 1.04 -13.64 -0.35
N TRP A 54 1.76 -12.53 -0.54
CA TRP A 54 3.10 -12.36 0.03
C TRP A 54 3.07 -12.46 1.55
N PHE A 55 2.15 -11.77 2.22
CA PHE A 55 2.01 -11.83 3.67
C PHE A 55 1.56 -13.22 4.15
N GLU A 56 0.74 -13.91 3.38
CA GLU A 56 0.36 -15.30 3.69
C GLU A 56 1.54 -16.26 3.63
N ASN A 57 2.44 -16.10 2.65
CA ASN A 57 3.60 -16.98 2.46
C ASN A 57 4.80 -16.63 3.34
N GLU A 58 4.92 -15.39 3.79
CA GLU A 58 6.00 -14.96 4.70
C GLU A 58 5.94 -15.71 6.05
N GLY A 59 4.74 -16.09 6.49
CA GLY A 59 4.53 -17.05 7.59
C GLY A 59 4.45 -16.45 9.00
N SER A 60 4.81 -15.18 9.19
CA SER A 60 4.63 -14.49 10.47
C SER A 60 3.22 -13.88 10.63
N TRP A 61 2.57 -13.53 9.52
CA TRP A 61 1.22 -12.98 9.49
C TRP A 61 0.15 -14.07 9.51
N LYS A 62 -0.11 -14.65 10.69
CA LYS A 62 -1.05 -15.76 10.84
C LYS A 62 -2.53 -15.34 10.76
N ILE A 63 -2.84 -14.09 11.12
CA ILE A 63 -4.22 -13.61 11.18
C ILE A 63 -4.64 -13.03 9.82
N LYS A 64 -5.64 -13.65 9.21
CA LYS A 64 -6.19 -13.20 7.91
C LYS A 64 -6.71 -11.77 7.97
N GLU A 65 -7.39 -11.39 9.04
CA GLU A 65 -7.93 -10.03 9.22
C GLU A 65 -6.84 -8.97 9.12
N SER A 66 -5.68 -9.19 9.75
CA SER A 66 -4.53 -8.28 9.67
C SER A 66 -3.98 -8.18 8.25
N ARG A 67 -3.86 -9.30 7.53
CA ARG A 67 -3.40 -9.31 6.13
C ARG A 67 -4.35 -8.52 5.24
N VAL A 68 -5.65 -8.83 5.31
CA VAL A 68 -6.71 -8.13 4.56
C VAL A 68 -6.74 -6.65 4.90
N ARG A 69 -6.52 -6.28 6.17
CA ARG A 69 -6.46 -4.88 6.59
C ARG A 69 -5.31 -4.14 5.93
N ILE A 70 -4.12 -4.74 5.82
CA ILE A 70 -2.97 -4.14 5.13
C ILE A 70 -3.27 -3.98 3.63
N THR A 71 -3.83 -4.99 2.99
CA THR A 71 -4.24 -4.93 1.58
C THR A 71 -5.26 -3.81 1.34
N ASN A 72 -6.24 -3.65 2.24
CA ASN A 72 -7.22 -2.56 2.17
C ASN A 72 -6.56 -1.17 2.30
N LEU A 73 -5.53 -1.03 3.16
CA LEU A 73 -4.75 0.22 3.26
C LEU A 73 -3.98 0.49 1.97
N ALA A 74 -3.35 -0.53 1.38
CA ALA A 74 -2.65 -0.43 0.11
C ALA A 74 -3.58 0.03 -1.02
N ASN A 75 -4.79 -0.54 -1.08
CA ASN A 75 -5.83 -0.14 -2.04
C ASN A 75 -6.26 1.31 -1.83
N TYR A 76 -6.61 1.68 -0.59
CA TYR A 76 -7.01 3.05 -0.26
C TYR A 76 -5.98 4.10 -0.71
N VAL A 77 -4.69 3.82 -0.48
CA VAL A 77 -3.60 4.73 -0.87
C VAL A 77 -3.48 4.82 -2.39
N GLN A 78 -3.57 3.69 -3.09
CA GLN A 78 -3.50 3.64 -4.55
C GLN A 78 -4.66 4.39 -5.21
N ASP A 79 -5.89 4.09 -4.80
CA ASP A 79 -7.10 4.76 -5.30
C ASP A 79 -7.04 6.28 -5.05
N LYS A 80 -6.66 6.68 -3.84
CA LYS A 80 -6.56 8.11 -3.49
C LYS A 80 -5.49 8.83 -4.30
N TYR A 81 -4.35 8.18 -4.55
CA TYR A 81 -3.30 8.73 -5.38
C TYR A 81 -3.74 8.88 -6.84
N GLN A 82 -4.40 7.87 -7.40
CA GLN A 82 -4.94 7.92 -8.76
C GLN A 82 -5.99 9.03 -8.89
N GLN A 83 -6.94 9.13 -7.96
CA GLN A 83 -7.92 10.22 -7.93
C GLN A 83 -7.25 11.61 -7.91
N THR A 84 -6.22 11.78 -7.08
CA THR A 84 -5.46 13.04 -7.01
C THR A 84 -4.71 13.32 -8.31
N ALA A 85 -4.15 12.31 -8.96
CA ALA A 85 -3.47 12.45 -10.25
C ALA A 85 -4.45 12.82 -11.37
N HIS A 86 -5.63 12.19 -11.40
CA HIS A 86 -6.70 12.53 -12.35
C HIS A 86 -7.16 13.99 -12.20
N LEU A 87 -7.28 14.50 -10.97
CA LEU A 87 -7.64 15.90 -10.72
C LEU A 87 -6.56 16.90 -11.17
N ARG A 88 -5.27 16.53 -11.07
CA ARG A 88 -4.17 17.38 -11.56
C ARG A 88 -4.16 17.51 -13.07
N ILE A 89 -4.52 16.46 -13.81
CA ILE A 89 -4.56 16.48 -15.28
C ILE A 89 -5.67 17.43 -15.78
N ILE A 90 -6.80 17.53 -15.07
CA ILE A 90 -7.92 18.42 -15.44
C ILE A 90 -7.59 19.91 -15.13
N SER A 91 -6.61 20.18 -14.28
CA SER A 91 -6.27 21.55 -13.88
C SER A 91 -5.29 22.26 -14.81
N ASP A 92 -4.69 21.54 -15.77
CA ASP A 92 -3.69 22.07 -16.72
C ASP A 92 -4.26 22.34 -18.12
N ASP A 93 -5.50 21.88 -18.40
CA ASP A 93 -6.19 22.15 -19.66
C ASP A 93 -7.04 23.42 -19.52
N ASP A 94 -6.37 24.54 -19.77
CA ASP A 94 -6.83 25.61 -20.65
C ASP A 94 -8.35 25.66 -20.92
N CYS A 95 -9.14 26.01 -19.90
CA CYS A 95 -10.48 26.55 -20.13
C CYS A 95 -10.33 28.05 -20.43
N GLY A 96 -9.73 28.32 -21.60
CA GLY A 96 -10.02 29.53 -22.35
C GLY A 96 -11.53 29.58 -22.62
N CYS A 97 -12.10 30.75 -22.36
CA CYS A 97 -13.53 31.06 -22.37
C CYS A 97 -14.35 30.49 -23.54
#